data_AF-A0A971IEW4-F1
#
_entry.id   AF-A0A971IEW4-F1
#
_cell.length_a   1.000
_cell.length_b   1.000
_cell.length_c   1.000
_cell.angle_alpha   90.00
_cell.angle_beta   90.00
_cell.angle_gamma   90.00
#
_symmetry.space_group_name_H-M   'P 1'
#
loop_
_entity.id
_entity.type
_entity.pdbx_description
1 polymer ?
#
loop_
_entity_poly.entity_id
_entity_poly.type
_entity_poly.pdbx_seq_one_letter_code
_entity_poly.pdbx_strand_id
1 'polypeptide(L)'
;MSATPPAPLRHRFAYAIVGLLAAASFACVALIAARTWYSHTYHYWFLLWNLALAWVPFVFAALAYSLAAARRAVAYVFTVVAALVWLAFFPNAPYILTDFLHLGSMGDVVPGWYDVLMLFWFAWTGLMLGVVSLYLMQDLVTRASGTAAGW
;
A
#
# COMPACT_ATOMS: atom_id res chain seq x y z
N MET A 1 -1.29 15.15 28.16
CA MET A 1 -2.63 14.52 28.03
C MET A 1 -2.84 14.11 26.58
N SER A 2 -2.38 12.91 26.19
CA SER A 2 -2.68 12.34 24.87
C SER A 2 -3.99 11.56 24.98
N ALA A 3 -5.10 12.16 24.55
CA ALA A 3 -6.40 11.50 24.51
C ALA A 3 -6.37 10.39 23.45
N THR A 4 -5.98 9.19 23.85
CA THR A 4 -6.16 7.99 23.03
C THR A 4 -7.66 7.75 22.87
N PRO A 5 -8.21 7.81 21.65
CA PRO A 5 -9.65 7.62 21.43
C PRO A 5 -10.08 6.21 21.87
N PRO A 6 -11.34 6.03 22.33
CA PRO A 6 -11.83 4.75 22.81
C PRO A 6 -11.73 3.67 21.71
N ALA A 7 -11.31 2.46 22.10
CA ALA A 7 -11.01 1.32 21.24
C ALA A 7 -11.95 1.07 20.03
N PRO A 8 -13.30 1.18 20.14
CA PRO A 8 -14.20 0.93 19.00
C PRO A 8 -14.06 1.95 17.85
N LEU A 9 -13.61 3.18 18.12
CA LEU A 9 -13.43 4.20 17.07
C LEU A 9 -12.23 3.87 16.17
N ARG A 10 -11.15 3.32 16.73
CA ARG A 10 -9.94 2.96 15.96
C ARG A 10 -10.21 1.91 14.89
N HIS A 11 -11.09 0.94 15.16
CA HIS A 11 -11.44 -0.10 14.20
C HIS A 11 -12.25 0.45 13.03
N ARG A 12 -13.20 1.37 13.28
CA ARG A 12 -14.02 1.98 12.22
C ARG A 12 -13.16 2.78 11.23
N PHE A 13 -12.21 3.56 11.73
CA PHE A 13 -11.29 4.32 10.87
C PHE A 13 -10.36 3.40 10.06
N ALA A 14 -9.86 2.31 10.64
CA ALA A 14 -9.05 1.34 9.91
C ALA A 14 -9.82 0.69 8.76
N TYR A 15 -11.06 0.24 8.99
CA TYR A 15 -11.90 -0.31 7.93
C TYR A 15 -12.26 0.73 6.86
N ALA A 16 -12.49 1.99 7.26
CA ALA A 16 -12.73 3.07 6.32
C ALA A 16 -11.49 3.34 5.43
N ILE A 17 -10.28 3.38 6.01
CA ILE A 17 -9.03 3.55 5.25
C ILE A 17 -8.83 2.38 4.27
N VAL A 18 -9.00 1.14 4.72
CA VAL A 18 -8.90 -0.04 3.84
C VAL A 18 -9.94 0.02 2.73
N GLY A 19 -11.18 0.39 3.05
CA GLY A 19 -12.24 0.56 2.07
C GLY A 19 -11.93 1.63 1.03
N LEU A 20 -11.36 2.77 1.45
CA LEU A 20 -10.93 3.84 0.54
C LEU A 20 -9.76 3.40 -0.35
N LEU A 21 -8.77 2.69 0.19
CA LEU A 21 -7.64 2.15 -0.59
C LEU A 21 -8.09 1.08 -1.59
N ALA A 22 -9.03 0.23 -1.19
CA ALA A 22 -9.64 -0.76 -2.08
C ALA A 22 -10.45 -0.08 -3.20
N ALA A 23 -11.24 0.95 -2.88
CA ALA A 23 -11.97 1.73 -3.88
C ALA A 23 -11.03 2.47 -4.84
N ALA A 24 -9.93 3.06 -4.33
CA ALA A 24 -8.90 3.69 -5.15
C ALA A 24 -8.20 2.68 -6.07
N SER A 25 -7.91 1.48 -5.56
CA SER A 25 -7.35 0.38 -6.36
C SER A 25 -8.33 -0.12 -7.42
N PHE A 26 -9.62 -0.19 -7.11
CA PHE A 26 -10.65 -0.52 -8.09
C PHE A 26 -10.73 0.53 -9.20
N ALA A 27 -10.65 1.81 -8.86
CA ALA A 27 -10.56 2.90 -9.84
C ALA A 27 -9.31 2.78 -10.72
N CYS A 28 -8.15 2.40 -10.15
CA CYS A 28 -6.93 2.11 -10.91
C CYS A 28 -7.17 1.01 -11.97
N VAL A 29 -7.79 -0.11 -11.57
CA VAL A 29 -8.12 -1.22 -12.48
C VAL A 29 -9.12 -0.78 -13.56
N ALA A 30 -10.13 0.00 -13.18
CA ALA A 30 -11.12 0.52 -14.13
C ALA A 30 -10.50 1.45 -15.19
N LEU A 31 -9.54 2.30 -14.80
CA LEU A 31 -8.82 3.16 -15.74
C LEU A 31 -8.00 2.34 -16.76
N ILE A 32 -7.25 1.33 -16.31
CA ILE A 32 -6.51 0.47 -17.27
C ILE A 32 -7.47 -0.34 -18.15
N ALA A 33 -8.57 -0.85 -17.60
CA ALA A 33 -9.56 -1.58 -18.37
C ALA A 33 -10.19 -0.69 -19.47
N ALA A 34 -10.56 0.55 -19.13
CA ALA A 34 -11.08 1.51 -20.09
C ALA A 34 -10.05 1.86 -21.19
N ARG A 35 -8.78 2.06 -20.80
CA ARG A 35 -7.68 2.26 -21.76
C ARG A 35 -7.55 1.08 -22.72
N THR A 36 -7.45 -0.13 -22.17
CA THR A 36 -7.25 -1.37 -22.94
C THR A 36 -8.42 -1.63 -23.88
N TRP A 37 -9.65 -1.33 -23.45
CA TRP A 37 -10.83 -1.42 -24.30
C TRP A 37 -10.76 -0.46 -25.49
N TYR A 38 -10.27 0.77 -25.27
CA TYR A 38 -10.20 1.79 -26.32
C TYR A 38 -9.02 1.60 -27.28
N SER A 39 -7.83 1.32 -26.74
CA SER A 39 -6.60 1.20 -27.54
C SER A 39 -6.39 -0.20 -28.12
N HIS A 40 -7.07 -1.21 -27.57
CA HIS A 40 -6.79 -2.63 -27.82
C HIS A 40 -5.32 -3.04 -27.55
N THR A 41 -4.57 -2.23 -26.80
CA THR A 41 -3.17 -2.49 -26.43
C THR A 41 -3.05 -2.75 -24.94
N TYR A 42 -2.19 -3.70 -24.56
CA TYR A 42 -1.85 -4.00 -23.16
C TYR A 42 -0.72 -3.12 -22.62
N HIS A 43 -0.49 -1.96 -23.25
CA HIS A 43 0.43 -0.96 -22.73
C HIS A 43 -0.01 -0.60 -21.31
N TYR A 44 0.93 -0.67 -20.36
CA TYR A 44 0.72 -0.46 -18.92
C TYR A 44 0.15 -1.63 -18.10
N TRP A 45 0.09 -2.86 -18.61
CA TRP A 45 -0.26 -4.03 -17.79
C TRP A 45 0.62 -4.19 -16.52
N PHE A 46 1.89 -3.79 -16.62
CA PHE A 46 2.83 -3.81 -15.49
C PHE A 46 2.40 -2.93 -14.31
N LEU A 47 1.55 -1.91 -14.51
CA LEU A 47 1.02 -1.07 -13.43
C LEU A 47 0.14 -1.88 -12.46
N LEU A 48 -0.63 -2.84 -12.97
CA LEU A 48 -1.41 -3.73 -12.09
C LEU A 48 -0.47 -4.57 -11.22
N TRP A 49 0.64 -5.03 -11.78
CA TRP A 49 1.63 -5.79 -11.04
C TRP A 49 2.30 -4.93 -9.96
N ASN A 50 2.68 -3.70 -10.30
CA ASN A 50 3.24 -2.76 -9.32
C ASN A 50 2.24 -2.41 -8.21
N LEU A 51 0.96 -2.21 -8.54
CA LEU A 51 -0.08 -1.99 -7.54
C LEU A 51 -0.27 -3.22 -6.64
N ALA A 52 -0.29 -4.43 -7.21
CA ALA A 52 -0.36 -5.67 -6.43
C ALA A 52 0.84 -5.81 -5.48
N LEU A 53 2.04 -5.46 -5.95
CA LEU A 53 3.24 -5.42 -5.12
C LEU A 53 3.17 -4.36 -4.02
N ALA A 54 2.55 -3.20 -4.25
CA ALA A 54 2.34 -2.17 -3.23
C ALA A 54 1.35 -2.61 -2.13
N TRP A 55 0.44 -3.55 -2.41
CA TRP A 55 -0.41 -4.16 -1.39
C TRP A 55 0.35 -5.11 -0.45
N VAL A 56 1.43 -5.73 -0.90
CA VAL A 56 2.25 -6.66 -0.10
C VAL A 56 2.72 -6.03 1.22
N PRO A 57 3.46 -4.91 1.25
CA PRO A 57 3.91 -4.33 2.52
C PRO A 57 2.74 -3.92 3.41
N PHE A 58 1.63 -3.44 2.84
CA PHE A 58 0.43 -3.12 3.64
C PHE A 58 -0.14 -4.36 4.35
N VAL A 59 -0.34 -5.46 3.62
CA VAL A 59 -0.87 -6.72 4.17
C VAL A 59 0.06 -7.29 5.24
N PHE A 60 1.37 -7.34 4.98
CA PHE A 60 2.34 -7.86 5.94
C PHE A 60 2.47 -6.98 7.18
N ALA A 61 2.37 -5.65 7.05
CA ALA A 61 2.31 -4.74 8.20
C ALA A 61 1.05 -4.97 9.05
N ALA A 62 -0.12 -5.14 8.42
CA ALA A 62 -1.37 -5.44 9.12
C ALA A 62 -1.33 -6.80 9.83
N LEU A 63 -0.76 -7.82 9.19
CA LEU A 63 -0.54 -9.14 9.78
C LEU A 63 0.38 -9.04 11.00
N ALA A 64 1.57 -8.43 10.86
CA ALA A 64 2.52 -8.22 11.96
C ALA A 64 1.86 -7.51 13.15
N TYR A 65 1.09 -6.46 12.88
CA TYR A 65 0.35 -5.70 13.89
C TYR A 65 -0.70 -6.56 14.62
N SER A 66 -1.43 -7.42 13.89
CA SER A 66 -2.43 -8.31 14.47
C SER A 66 -1.82 -9.47 15.28
N LEU A 67 -0.71 -10.04 14.81
CA LEU A 67 -0.02 -11.15 15.49
C LEU A 67 0.69 -10.69 16.76
N ALA A 68 1.25 -9.47 16.78
CA ALA A 68 1.87 -8.90 17.97
C ALA A 68 0.89 -8.79 19.16
N ALA A 69 -0.41 -8.71 18.91
CA ALA A 69 -1.43 -8.68 19.97
C ALA A 69 -1.59 -10.04 20.69
N ALA A 70 -1.21 -11.17 20.06
CA ALA A 70 -1.48 -12.50 20.59
C ALA A 70 -0.50 -12.98 21.69
N ARG A 71 0.57 -12.22 21.99
CA ARG A 71 1.58 -12.51 23.05
C ARG A 71 2.08 -13.96 23.12
N ARG A 72 2.26 -14.64 21.98
CA ARG A 72 2.84 -16.00 21.89
C ARG A 72 4.23 -15.96 21.26
N ALA A 73 5.16 -16.80 21.71
CA ALA A 73 6.52 -16.88 21.14
C ALA A 73 6.51 -17.16 19.63
N VAL A 74 5.59 -18.01 19.17
CA VAL A 74 5.34 -18.26 17.74
C VAL A 74 4.94 -16.98 17.01
N ALA A 75 4.09 -16.15 17.63
CA ALA A 75 3.67 -14.88 17.04
C ALA A 75 4.82 -13.88 16.89
N TYR A 76 5.84 -13.93 17.76
CA TYR A 76 7.04 -13.10 17.63
C TYR A 76 7.84 -13.44 16.39
N VAL A 77 8.08 -14.73 16.12
CA VAL A 77 8.78 -15.20 14.91
C VAL A 77 8.05 -14.74 13.65
N PHE A 78 6.72 -14.94 13.59
CA PHE A 78 5.93 -14.48 12.46
C PHE A 78 5.91 -12.95 12.31
N THR A 79 5.95 -12.19 13.41
CA THR A 79 6.05 -10.72 13.38
C THR A 79 7.38 -10.27 12.77
N VAL A 80 8.50 -10.91 13.14
CA VAL A 80 9.82 -10.60 12.57
C VAL A 80 9.88 -10.95 11.08
N VAL A 81 9.38 -12.13 10.69
CA VAL A 81 9.32 -12.53 9.27
C VAL A 81 8.47 -11.54 8.47
N ALA A 82 7.30 -11.18 8.98
CA ALA A 82 6.43 -10.19 8.34
C ALA A 82 7.09 -8.81 8.22
N ALA A 83 7.88 -8.38 9.21
CA ALA A 83 8.65 -7.14 9.16
C ALA A 83 9.81 -7.18 8.14
N LEU A 84 10.47 -8.33 7.98
CA LEU A 84 11.50 -8.51 6.95
C LEU A 84 10.91 -8.49 5.54
N VAL A 85 9.78 -9.19 5.34
CA VAL A 85 9.04 -9.13 4.07
C VAL A 85 8.56 -7.70 3.81
N TRP A 86 8.02 -7.02 4.82
CA TRP A 86 7.68 -5.61 4.72
C TRP A 86 8.85 -4.77 4.23
N LEU A 87 10.04 -4.90 4.83
CA LEU A 87 11.22 -4.11 4.47
C LEU A 87 11.68 -4.39 3.03
N ALA A 88 11.62 -5.65 2.59
CA ALA A 88 12.00 -6.03 1.23
C ALA A 88 11.04 -5.46 0.17
N PHE A 89 9.75 -5.37 0.47
CA PHE A 89 8.73 -4.91 -0.47
C PHE A 89 8.31 -3.44 -0.28
N PHE A 90 8.73 -2.79 0.80
CA PHE A 90 8.53 -1.35 1.04
C PHE A 90 9.01 -0.45 -0.11
N PRO A 91 10.20 -0.64 -0.73
CA PRO A 91 10.64 0.22 -1.83
C PRO A 91 9.74 0.13 -3.06
N ASN A 92 8.85 -0.85 -3.14
CA ASN A 92 7.94 -1.01 -4.29
C ASN A 92 6.78 -0.01 -4.29
N ALA A 93 6.31 0.43 -3.12
CA ALA A 93 5.26 1.44 -3.03
C ALA A 93 5.66 2.78 -3.71
N PRO A 94 6.86 3.37 -3.46
CA PRO A 94 7.32 4.54 -4.20
C PRO A 94 7.79 4.23 -5.62
N TYR A 95 8.08 2.96 -5.97
CA TYR A 95 8.51 2.58 -7.32
C TYR A 95 7.47 2.91 -8.39
N ILE A 96 6.17 2.90 -8.06
CA ILE A 96 5.09 3.29 -8.98
C ILE A 96 5.26 4.73 -9.49
N LEU A 97 5.93 5.62 -8.73
CA LEU A 97 6.25 6.98 -9.21
C LEU A 97 7.24 6.97 -10.38
N THR A 98 8.09 5.96 -10.47
CA THR A 98 9.03 5.81 -11.59
C THR A 98 8.35 5.33 -12.86
N ASP A 99 7.12 4.80 -12.77
CA ASP A 99 6.34 4.38 -13.93
C ASP A 99 5.98 5.56 -14.85
N PHE A 100 6.02 6.80 -14.33
CA PHE A 100 5.92 8.03 -15.13
C PHE A 100 7.00 8.14 -16.20
N LEU A 101 8.14 7.45 -16.06
CA LEU A 101 9.18 7.44 -17.10
C LEU A 101 8.72 6.78 -18.41
N HIS A 102 7.65 5.98 -18.37
CA HIS A 102 7.04 5.37 -19.56
C HIS A 102 6.05 6.31 -20.27
N LEU A 103 5.78 7.51 -19.72
CA LEU A 103 4.95 8.50 -20.40
C LEU A 103 5.60 8.96 -21.70
N GLY A 104 4.84 8.86 -22.79
CA GLY A 104 5.25 9.34 -24.10
C GLY A 104 6.18 8.41 -24.88
N SER A 105 6.64 7.28 -24.30
CA SER A 105 7.44 6.30 -25.05
C SER A 105 6.59 5.44 -25.98
N MET A 106 5.27 5.38 -25.75
CA MET A 106 4.43 4.33 -26.33
C MET A 106 3.59 4.74 -27.55
N GLY A 107 3.66 5.99 -28.02
CA GLY A 107 3.16 6.40 -29.35
C GLY A 107 1.73 5.93 -29.72
N ASP A 108 0.84 5.78 -28.74
CA ASP A 108 -0.46 5.11 -28.89
C ASP A 108 -1.59 6.09 -29.29
N VAL A 109 -2.72 5.52 -29.72
CA VAL A 109 -3.97 6.22 -30.11
C VAL A 109 -4.62 6.97 -28.93
N VAL A 110 -4.26 6.63 -27.69
CA VAL A 110 -4.83 7.22 -26.47
C VAL A 110 -4.26 8.62 -26.24
N PRO A 111 -5.08 9.63 -25.91
CA PRO A 111 -4.57 10.95 -25.56
C PRO A 111 -3.63 10.90 -24.35
N GLY A 112 -2.44 11.49 -24.46
CA GLY A 112 -1.42 11.43 -23.41
C GLY A 112 -1.88 11.99 -22.04
N TRP A 113 -2.85 12.92 -22.00
CA TRP A 113 -3.42 13.41 -20.75
C TRP A 113 -4.13 12.32 -19.95
N TYR A 114 -4.71 11.32 -20.63
CA TYR A 114 -5.36 10.18 -19.99
C TYR A 114 -4.33 9.31 -19.28
N ASP A 115 -3.22 8.99 -19.96
CA ASP A 115 -2.12 8.21 -19.39
C ASP A 115 -1.51 8.93 -18.18
N VAL A 116 -1.37 10.26 -18.22
CA VAL A 116 -0.92 11.06 -17.07
C VAL A 116 -1.88 10.93 -15.89
N LEU A 117 -3.18 11.09 -16.11
CA LEU A 117 -4.19 10.98 -15.05
C LEU A 117 -4.21 9.58 -14.44
N MET A 118 -4.11 8.55 -15.29
CA MET A 118 -4.06 7.16 -14.87
C MET A 118 -2.82 6.86 -14.03
N LEU A 119 -1.63 7.21 -14.51
CA LEU A 119 -0.37 7.02 -13.79
C LEU A 119 -0.33 7.79 -12.46
N PHE A 120 -0.86 9.01 -12.44
CA PHE A 120 -1.02 9.78 -11.22
C PHE A 120 -1.92 9.07 -10.21
N TRP A 121 -3.04 8.50 -10.65
CA TRP A 121 -3.94 7.76 -9.78
C TRP A 121 -3.29 6.49 -9.20
N PHE A 122 -2.51 5.77 -10.02
CA PHE A 122 -1.72 4.61 -9.57
C PHE A 122 -0.67 5.01 -8.55
N ALA A 123 0.13 6.04 -8.84
CA ALA A 123 1.19 6.51 -7.96
C ALA A 123 0.63 7.04 -6.63
N TRP A 124 -0.48 7.77 -6.67
CA TRP A 124 -1.16 8.24 -5.47
C TRP A 124 -1.62 7.07 -4.60
N THR A 125 -2.27 6.07 -5.21
CA THR A 125 -2.77 4.89 -4.49
C THR A 125 -1.62 4.07 -3.88
N GLY A 126 -0.56 3.84 -4.66
CA GLY A 126 0.65 3.15 -4.21
C GLY A 126 1.36 3.88 -3.06
N LEU A 127 1.48 5.21 -3.16
CA LEU A 127 2.07 6.02 -2.11
C LEU A 127 1.24 5.97 -0.82
N MET A 128 -0.10 6.06 -0.91
CA MET A 128 -0.97 5.96 0.26
C MET A 128 -0.87 4.58 0.93
N LEU A 129 -0.80 3.49 0.14
CA LEU A 129 -0.51 2.14 0.65
C LEU A 129 0.83 2.10 1.42
N GLY A 130 1.88 2.69 0.85
CA GLY A 130 3.19 2.79 1.48
C GLY A 130 3.18 3.59 2.79
N VAL A 131 2.54 4.77 2.79
CA VAL A 131 2.45 5.64 3.98
C VAL A 131 1.67 4.96 5.10
N VAL A 132 0.51 4.37 4.80
CA VAL A 132 -0.30 3.65 5.79
C VAL A 132 0.46 2.44 6.33
N SER A 133 1.16 1.71 5.46
CA SER A 133 1.99 0.58 5.85
C SER A 133 3.13 1.00 6.80
N LEU A 134 3.82 2.11 6.52
CA LEU A 134 4.85 2.68 7.39
C LEU A 134 4.29 3.11 8.74
N TYR A 135 3.12 3.76 8.76
CA TYR A 135 2.45 4.16 9.98
C TYR A 135 2.15 2.96 10.90
N LEU A 136 1.67 1.84 10.33
CA LEU A 136 1.42 0.61 11.09
C LEU A 136 2.70 0.04 11.70
N MET A 137 3.80 0.05 10.95
CA MET A 137 5.10 -0.43 11.42
C MET A 137 5.70 0.47 12.50
N GLN A 138 5.54 1.79 12.39
CA GLN A 138 5.99 2.73 13.42
C GLN A 138 5.20 2.55 14.72
N ASP A 139 3.88 2.36 14.66
CA ASP A 139 3.05 2.08 15.84
C ASP A 139 3.42 0.72 16.46
N LEU A 140 3.71 -0.30 15.65
CA LEU A 140 4.20 -1.61 16.11
C LEU A 140 5.54 -1.48 16.85
N VAL A 141 6.52 -0.78 16.28
CA VAL A 141 7.84 -0.56 16.90
C VAL A 141 7.68 0.22 18.20
N THR A 142 6.89 1.30 18.21
CA THR A 142 6.67 2.11 19.42
C THR A 142 6.10 1.28 20.57
N ARG A 143 5.17 0.35 20.28
CA ARG A 143 4.60 -0.57 21.28
C ARG A 143 5.58 -1.63 21.75
N ALA A 144 6.44 -2.14 20.86
CA ALA A 144 7.48 -3.10 21.21
C ALA A 144 8.60 -2.45 22.05
N SER A 145 8.99 -1.23 21.71
CA SER A 145 10.02 -0.46 22.42
C SER A 145 9.55 0.02 23.81
N GLY A 146 8.24 0.07 24.06
CA GLY A 146 7.63 0.38 25.36
C GLY A 146 7.75 -0.69 26.46
N THR A 147 8.61 -1.70 26.29
CA THR A 147 9.03 -2.62 27.37
C THR A 147 10.55 -2.81 27.42
N ALA A 148 11.29 -2.46 26.36
CA ALA A 148 12.75 -2.58 26.31
C ALA A 148 13.51 -1.25 26.46
N ALA A 149 12.85 -0.10 26.26
CA ALA A 149 13.41 1.23 26.53
C ALA A 149 12.89 1.84 27.85
N GLY A 150 12.39 0.98 28.74
CA GLY A 150 12.06 1.32 30.13
C GLY A 150 13.18 0.89 31.07
N TRP A 151 14.40 1.38 30.84
CA TRP A 151 15.49 1.49 31.80
C TRP A 151 16.29 2.75 31.47
#